data_AF-A0A2E1KDK4-F1
#
_entry.id   AF-A0A2E1KDK4-F1
#
_cell.length_a   1.000
_cell.length_b   1.000
_cell.length_c   1.000
_cell.angle_alpha   90.00
_cell.angle_beta   90.00
_cell.angle_gamma   90.00
#
_symmetry.space_group_name_H-M   'P 1'
#
loop_
_entity.id
_entity.type
_entity.pdbx_description
1 polymer ?
#
loop_
_entity_poly.entity_id
_entity_poly.type
_entity_poly.pdbx_seq_one_letter_code
_entity_poly.pdbx_strand_id
1 'polypeptide(L)'
;TKDATESFERRVVAYLQMPPAIMVVVLNFHFKQRGFFNQSRLFDLRCFTEALRRSLIDTSKILSEKGRIVMDDGPFRSEFKGMGNMNSDWKIIPVK
;
A
#
# COMPACT_ATOMS: atom_id res chain seq x y z
N THR A 1 19.96 -14.65 -0.55
CA THR A 1 19.83 -15.82 -1.45
C THR A 1 18.88 -15.46 -2.58
N LYS A 2 19.07 -16.05 -3.76
CA LYS A 2 18.23 -15.83 -4.96
C LYS A 2 16.72 -15.98 -4.66
N ASP A 3 16.37 -16.95 -3.81
CA ASP A 3 15.00 -17.25 -3.40
C ASP A 3 14.30 -16.12 -2.63
N ALA A 4 15.04 -15.37 -1.81
CA ALA A 4 14.47 -14.25 -1.04
C ALA A 4 14.07 -13.09 -1.96
N THR A 5 14.86 -12.86 -3.00
CA THR A 5 14.57 -11.84 -4.02
C THR A 5 13.38 -12.25 -4.89
N GLU A 6 13.32 -13.52 -5.31
CA GLU A 6 12.17 -14.03 -6.08
C GLU A 6 10.86 -13.97 -5.27
N SER A 7 10.91 -14.32 -3.98
CA SER A 7 9.76 -14.21 -3.08
C SER A 7 9.28 -12.77 -2.91
N PHE A 8 10.21 -11.82 -2.77
CA PHE A 8 9.91 -10.39 -2.69
C PHE A 8 9.18 -9.89 -3.95
N GLU A 9 9.76 -10.13 -5.12
CA GLU A 9 9.20 -9.64 -6.39
C GLU A 9 7.82 -10.25 -6.68
N ARG A 10 7.62 -11.54 -6.38
CA ARG A 10 6.28 -12.17 -6.50
C ARG A 10 5.22 -11.47 -5.65
N ARG A 11 5.56 -11.10 -4.41
CA ARG A 11 4.64 -10.36 -3.52
C ARG A 11 4.37 -8.95 -4.03
N VAL A 12 5.40 -8.25 -4.52
CA VAL A 12 5.25 -6.90 -5.11
C VAL A 12 4.31 -6.94 -6.32
N VAL A 13 4.50 -7.91 -7.23
CA VAL A 13 3.62 -8.10 -8.41
C VAL A 13 2.19 -8.39 -7.99
N ALA A 14 1.98 -9.27 -6.99
CA ALA A 14 0.65 -9.57 -6.48
C ALA A 14 -0.05 -8.32 -5.94
N TYR A 15 0.66 -7.44 -5.22
CA TYR A 15 0.11 -6.17 -4.75
C TYR A 15 -0.17 -5.17 -5.88
N LEU A 16 0.68 -5.11 -6.91
CA LEU A 16 0.46 -4.24 -8.09
C LEU A 16 -0.81 -4.59 -8.88
N GLN A 17 -1.23 -5.85 -8.82
CA GLN A 17 -2.46 -6.33 -9.47
C GLN A 17 -3.72 -6.07 -8.64
N MET A 18 -3.59 -5.63 -7.37
CA MET A 18 -4.75 -5.36 -6.53
C MET A 18 -5.47 -4.07 -6.94
N PRO A 19 -6.81 -4.04 -6.92
CA PRO A 19 -7.54 -2.80 -7.08
C PRO A 19 -7.17 -1.78 -5.98
N PRO A 20 -7.05 -0.47 -6.30
CA PRO A 20 -6.68 0.55 -5.32
C PRO A 20 -7.56 0.56 -4.06
N ALA A 21 -8.86 0.29 -4.20
CA ALA A 21 -9.78 0.15 -3.07
C ALA A 21 -9.38 -0.99 -2.10
N ILE A 22 -8.95 -2.13 -2.64
CA ILE A 22 -8.48 -3.28 -1.84
C ILE A 22 -7.16 -2.93 -1.15
N MET A 23 -6.25 -2.23 -1.84
CA MET A 23 -4.99 -1.77 -1.23
C MET A 23 -5.24 -0.89 0.01
N VAL A 24 -6.25 -0.01 -0.04
CA VAL A 24 -6.65 0.82 1.11
C VAL A 24 -7.23 -0.03 2.25
N VAL A 25 -8.06 -1.03 1.96
CA VAL A 25 -8.61 -1.94 2.99
C VAL A 25 -7.48 -2.67 3.70
N VAL A 26 -6.52 -3.21 2.95
CA VAL A 26 -5.35 -3.92 3.49
C VAL A 26 -4.50 -2.98 4.35
N LEU A 27 -4.24 -1.76 3.87
CA LEU A 27 -3.46 -0.77 4.61
C LEU A 27 -4.16 -0.36 5.92
N ASN A 28 -5.48 -0.16 5.89
CA ASN A 28 -6.28 0.14 7.08
C ASN A 28 -6.34 -1.03 8.07
N PHE A 29 -6.40 -2.26 7.57
CA PHE A 29 -6.33 -3.45 8.41
C PHE A 29 -4.99 -3.50 9.14
N HIS A 30 -3.88 -3.27 8.42
CA HIS A 30 -2.56 -3.22 9.03
C HIS A 30 -2.43 -2.08 10.06
N PHE A 31 -2.96 -0.89 9.76
CA PHE A 31 -3.02 0.24 10.69
C PHE A 31 -3.76 -0.13 11.98
N LYS A 32 -4.96 -0.71 11.88
CA LYS A 32 -5.77 -1.14 13.05
C LYS A 32 -5.09 -2.22 13.87
N GLN A 33 -4.28 -3.06 13.25
CA GLN A 33 -3.59 -4.14 13.94
C GLN A 33 -2.27 -3.70 14.60
N ARG A 34 -1.85 -2.42 14.51
CA ARG A 34 -0.60 -1.96 15.14
C ARG A 34 -0.58 -2.38 16.61
N GLY A 35 0.39 -3.23 16.98
CA GLY A 35 0.53 -3.79 18.33
C GLY A 35 0.21 -5.29 18.47
N PHE A 36 -0.36 -5.94 17.44
CA PHE A 36 -0.57 -7.40 17.46
C PHE A 36 0.68 -8.17 16.98
N PHE A 37 1.04 -9.25 17.69
CA PHE A 37 2.35 -9.92 17.58
C PHE A 37 2.62 -10.68 16.26
N ASN A 38 1.66 -10.78 15.32
CA ASN A 38 1.75 -11.71 14.18
C ASN A 38 1.45 -11.08 12.80
N GLN A 39 1.58 -9.75 12.66
CA GLN A 39 1.22 -9.02 11.45
C GLN A 39 1.97 -9.48 10.17
N SER A 40 3.22 -9.90 10.32
CA SER A 40 4.10 -10.25 9.19
C SER A 40 3.68 -11.51 8.42
N ARG A 41 2.83 -12.36 9.00
CA ARG A 41 2.30 -13.55 8.32
C ARG A 41 1.19 -13.23 7.32
N LEU A 42 0.41 -12.19 7.58
CA LEU A 42 -0.78 -11.84 6.77
C LEU A 42 -0.53 -10.65 5.85
N PHE A 43 0.39 -9.75 6.22
CA PHE A 43 0.67 -8.55 5.47
C PHE A 43 2.17 -8.21 5.46
N ASP A 44 2.73 -8.14 4.26
CA ASP A 44 4.12 -7.76 4.06
C ASP A 44 4.19 -6.27 3.72
N LEU A 45 4.32 -5.44 4.76
CA LEU A 45 4.39 -3.99 4.63
C LEU A 45 5.51 -3.54 3.68
N ARG A 46 6.65 -4.26 3.67
CA ARG A 46 7.79 -3.92 2.82
C ARG A 46 7.44 -4.12 1.35
N CYS A 47 6.92 -5.29 0.99
CA CYS A 47 6.49 -5.57 -0.38
C CYS A 47 5.33 -4.66 -0.82
N PHE A 48 4.37 -4.38 0.07
CA PHE A 48 3.26 -3.49 -0.21
C PHE A 48 3.72 -2.05 -0.46
N THR A 49 4.65 -1.55 0.36
CA THR A 49 5.22 -0.20 0.18
C THR A 49 5.93 -0.08 -1.17
N GLU A 50 6.68 -1.12 -1.56
CA GLU A 50 7.34 -1.14 -2.87
C GLU A 50 6.33 -1.17 -4.02
N ALA A 51 5.25 -1.96 -3.90
CA ALA A 51 4.19 -1.97 -4.89
C ALA A 51 3.53 -0.60 -5.05
N LEU A 52 3.24 0.12 -3.96
CA LEU A 52 2.73 1.48 -4.02
C LEU A 52 3.69 2.43 -4.75
N ARG A 53 5.00 2.34 -4.48
CA ARG A 53 6.03 3.16 -5.16
C ARG A 53 6.11 2.90 -6.67
N ARG A 54 5.85 1.67 -7.09
CA ARG A 54 5.84 1.25 -8.51
C ARG A 54 4.49 1.48 -9.19
N SER A 55 3.42 1.69 -8.42
CA SER A 55 2.07 1.89 -8.95
C SER A 55 1.89 3.29 -9.53
N LEU A 56 0.84 3.46 -10.35
CA LEU A 56 0.42 4.77 -10.84
C LEU A 56 -0.43 5.55 -9.83
N ILE A 57 -0.70 4.96 -8.67
CA ILE A 57 -1.54 5.57 -7.62
C ILE A 57 -0.76 6.70 -6.97
N ASP A 58 -1.39 7.87 -6.81
CA ASP A 58 -0.79 8.97 -6.06
C ASP A 58 -0.79 8.66 -4.56
N THR A 59 0.39 8.35 -4.03
CA THR A 59 0.64 8.09 -2.61
C THR A 59 1.48 9.18 -1.94
N SER A 60 1.61 10.36 -2.55
CA SER A 60 2.43 11.49 -2.05
C SER A 60 2.06 11.95 -0.63
N LYS A 61 0.82 11.67 -0.20
CA LYS A 61 0.32 12.04 1.13
C LYS A 61 0.55 11.00 2.21
N ILE A 62 0.97 9.79 1.83
CA ILE A 62 1.16 8.68 2.78
C ILE A 62 2.60 8.13 2.77
N LEU A 63 3.40 8.40 1.73
CA LEU A 63 4.82 8.04 1.70
C LEU A 63 5.69 9.21 2.18
N SER A 64 6.57 8.93 3.14
CA SER A 64 7.66 9.82 3.52
C SER A 64 8.70 9.95 2.41
N GLU A 65 9.62 10.92 2.53
CA GLU A 65 10.76 11.09 1.63
C GLU A 65 11.64 9.84 1.52
N LYS A 66 11.69 9.02 2.58
CA LYS A 66 12.41 7.74 2.61
C LYS A 66 11.62 6.59 1.97
N GLY A 67 10.44 6.88 1.41
CA GLY A 67 9.54 5.91 0.80
C GLY A 67 8.92 4.93 1.79
N ARG A 68 8.76 5.31 3.07
CA ARG A 68 8.03 4.54 4.08
C ARG A 68 6.63 5.09 4.24
N ILE A 69 5.65 4.22 4.46
CA ILE A 69 4.28 4.64 4.77
C ILE A 69 4.26 5.31 6.15
N VAL A 70 3.87 6.58 6.20
CA VAL A 70 3.55 7.33 7.40
C VAL A 70 2.13 6.93 7.81
N MET A 71 1.96 6.43 9.03
CA MET A 71 0.62 6.07 9.55
C MET A 71 0.33 6.80 10.87
N ASP A 72 0.89 8.00 11.02
CA ASP A 72 0.71 8.81 12.23
C ASP A 72 -0.60 9.63 12.14
N ASP A 73 -1.09 9.87 10.93
CA ASP A 73 -2.25 10.72 10.64
C ASP A 73 -3.59 9.96 10.54
N GLY A 74 -3.67 8.75 11.11
CA GLY A 74 -4.92 7.98 11.16
C GLY A 74 -5.16 7.03 9.97
N PRO A 75 -6.39 6.50 9.81
CA PRO A 75 -6.73 5.58 8.74
C PRO A 75 -6.67 6.26 7.37
N PHE A 76 -6.70 5.49 6.30
CA PHE A 76 -6.53 5.93 4.93
C PHE A 76 -7.82 5.79 4.12
N ARG A 77 -8.00 6.63 3.11
CA ARG A 77 -9.05 6.49 2.10
C ARG A 77 -8.47 6.58 0.69
N SER A 78 -9.15 5.97 -0.27
CA SER A 78 -8.90 6.21 -1.69
C SER A 78 -9.81 7.34 -2.20
N GLU A 79 -9.24 8.19 -3.03
CA GLU A 79 -9.98 9.16 -3.86
C GLU A 79 -9.77 8.80 -5.33
N PHE A 80 -10.80 8.98 -6.15
CA PHE A 80 -10.77 8.74 -7.58
C PHE A 80 -11.21 10.02 -8.31
N LYS A 81 -10.40 10.52 -9.25
CA LYS A 81 -10.66 11.79 -9.97
C LYS A 81 -10.97 11.62 -11.46
N GLY A 82 -11.00 10.39 -11.97
CA GLY A 82 -11.14 10.11 -13.40
C GLY A 82 -12.58 10.01 -13.89
N MET A 83 -12.75 10.08 -15.22
CA MET A 83 -13.88 9.46 -15.91
C MET A 83 -13.38 8.13 -16.49
N GLY A 84 -13.47 7.03 -15.73
CA GLY A 84 -12.99 5.71 -16.18
C GLY A 84 -12.49 4.82 -15.05
N ASN A 85 -11.53 3.93 -15.36
CA ASN A 85 -10.92 2.99 -14.40
C ASN A 85 -9.37 3.01 -14.48
N MET A 86 -8.76 4.15 -14.82
CA MET A 86 -7.31 4.24 -14.92
C MET A 86 -6.66 4.36 -13.54
N ASN A 87 -5.63 3.55 -13.28
CA ASN A 87 -4.92 3.54 -12.00
C ASN A 87 -4.25 4.89 -11.65
N SER A 88 -3.93 5.72 -12.65
CA SER A 88 -3.38 7.07 -12.48
C SER A 88 -4.34 8.08 -11.85
N ASP A 89 -5.64 7.79 -11.89
CA ASP A 89 -6.67 8.68 -11.36
C ASP A 89 -6.95 8.45 -9.87
N TRP A 90 -6.30 7.43 -9.29
CA TRP A 90 -6.44 7.05 -7.91
C TRP A 90 -5.40 7.73 -7.03
N LYS A 91 -5.83 8.16 -5.85
CA LYS A 91 -4.99 8.71 -4.80
C LYS A 91 -5.29 8.01 -3.48
N ILE A 92 -4.28 7.75 -2.67
CA ILE A 92 -4.46 7.30 -1.28
C ILE A 92 -4.02 8.42 -0.34
N ILE A 93 -4.89 8.78 0.60
CA ILE A 93 -4.64 9.85 1.56
C ILE A 93 -5.08 9.48 2.98
N PRO A 94 -4.54 10.13 4.02
CA PRO A 94 -5.06 10.01 5.38
C PRO A 94 -6.47 10.59 5.52
N VAL A 95 -7.28 9.99 6.39
CA VAL A 95 -8.55 10.52 6.87
C VAL A 95 -8.23 11.42 8.05
N LYS A 96 -8.22 12.74 7.81
CA LYS A 96 -8.18 13.76 8.86
C LYS A 96 -9.40 13.67 9.78
#